data_AF-B1BPM3-F1
#
_entry.id   AF-B1BPM3-F1
#
_cell.length_a   1.000
_cell.length_b   1.000
_cell.length_c   1.000
_cell.angle_alpha   90.00
_cell.angle_beta   90.00
_cell.angle_gamma   90.00
#
_symmetry.space_group_name_H-M   'P 1'
#
loop_
_entity.id
_entity.type
_entity.pdbx_description
1 polymer ?
#
loop_
_entity_poly.entity_id
_entity_poly.type
_entity_poly.pdbx_seq_one_letter_code
_entity_poly.pdbx_strand_id
1 'polypeptide(L)'
;MTKFKARRGHGVFEVLAYLLLGNALLIILNNIVNGYLERNLVIVSSFVYSIVCIYYILLDLSLVYEVNDDYIEINCFKGLKKFRINFKDVNGFLEQDKVINGFKLSGFGKHKYCFGRCVVHNVGIARMFVTSSKRVIYIHTEDISYGLSPDEFEKFKELIVSKGIKEESFKVKVNNARAIIRDKGFYIPFIITSLLILGIILIPSILYLSGAMPDKMPIDFSAHFIPCTIGSAKDFVGRQIIYGIMNMILLVCIYYASHFCAKYDKKLAQRYIYLSLIISLVFLVSQIQTLVNYL
;
A
#
# COMPACT_ATOMS: atom_id res chain seq x y z
N MET A 1 4.54 18.58 -28.39
CA MET A 1 3.91 17.94 -27.21
C MET A 1 2.44 17.73 -27.48
N THR A 2 1.98 16.48 -27.50
CA THR A 2 0.57 16.12 -27.77
C THR A 2 -0.05 15.48 -26.54
N LYS A 3 -1.24 15.94 -26.13
CA LYS A 3 -1.88 15.57 -24.87
C LYS A 3 -3.12 14.70 -25.11
N PHE A 4 -3.19 13.55 -24.42
CA PHE A 4 -4.24 12.56 -24.53
C PHE A 4 -4.89 12.31 -23.18
N LYS A 5 -6.21 12.53 -23.08
CA LYS A 5 -6.96 12.19 -21.88
C LYS A 5 -7.07 10.67 -21.74
N ALA A 6 -7.15 10.19 -20.50
CA ALA A 6 -7.46 8.80 -20.24
C ALA A 6 -8.95 8.51 -20.48
N ARG A 7 -9.24 7.38 -21.11
CA ARG A 7 -10.61 6.93 -21.38
C ARG A 7 -11.33 6.58 -20.08
N ARG A 8 -12.27 7.42 -19.65
CA ARG A 8 -12.98 7.20 -18.38
C ARG A 8 -13.82 5.92 -18.45
N GLY A 9 -13.65 5.06 -17.44
CA GLY A 9 -14.47 3.87 -17.23
C GLY A 9 -15.27 3.98 -15.93
N HIS A 10 -15.76 2.84 -15.43
CA HIS A 10 -16.53 2.78 -14.19
C HIS A 10 -15.67 2.73 -12.92
N GLY A 11 -14.33 2.84 -13.05
CA GLY A 11 -13.40 2.67 -11.94
C GLY A 11 -13.62 3.65 -10.79
N VAL A 12 -13.92 4.93 -11.09
CA VAL A 12 -14.22 5.94 -10.06
C VAL A 12 -15.44 5.54 -9.22
N PHE A 13 -16.52 5.10 -9.87
CA PHE A 13 -17.74 4.72 -9.16
C PHE A 13 -17.53 3.50 -8.27
N GLU A 14 -16.76 2.51 -8.74
CA GLU A 14 -16.44 1.32 -7.96
C GLU A 14 -15.56 1.66 -6.75
N VAL A 15 -14.52 2.50 -6.91
CA VAL A 15 -13.67 2.92 -5.78
C VAL A 15 -14.45 3.82 -4.81
N LEU A 16 -15.36 4.65 -5.30
CA LEU A 16 -16.25 5.46 -4.45
C LEU A 16 -17.21 4.57 -3.64
N ALA A 17 -17.77 3.53 -4.26
CA ALA A 17 -18.61 2.56 -3.55
C ALA A 17 -17.81 1.83 -2.46
N TYR A 18 -16.56 1.42 -2.75
CA TYR A 18 -15.68 0.85 -1.73
C TYR A 18 -15.41 1.83 -0.60
N LEU A 19 -15.10 3.10 -0.89
CA LEU A 19 -14.88 4.12 0.12
C LEU A 19 -16.09 4.25 1.06
N LEU A 20 -17.31 4.31 0.51
CA LEU A 20 -18.54 4.47 1.30
C LEU A 20 -18.85 3.21 2.13
N LEU A 21 -18.86 2.03 1.49
CA LEU A 21 -19.19 0.77 2.15
C LEU A 21 -18.14 0.37 3.18
N GLY A 22 -16.86 0.54 2.86
CA GLY A 22 -15.75 0.24 3.76
C GLY A 22 -15.76 1.14 4.99
N ASN A 23 -16.02 2.44 4.83
CA ASN A 23 -16.15 3.34 5.98
C ASN A 23 -17.41 3.05 6.80
N ALA A 24 -18.54 2.72 6.16
CA ALA A 24 -19.74 2.32 6.89
C ALA A 24 -19.48 1.09 7.77
N LEU A 25 -18.80 0.07 7.24
CA LEU A 25 -18.38 -1.12 7.99
C LEU A 25 -17.45 -0.76 9.17
N LEU A 26 -16.47 0.12 8.95
CA LEU A 26 -15.52 0.54 9.98
C LEU A 26 -16.20 1.39 11.08
N ILE A 27 -17.21 2.19 10.73
CA ILE A 27 -18.02 2.93 11.71
C ILE A 27 -18.84 1.96 12.57
N ILE A 28 -19.48 0.95 11.95
CA ILE A 28 -20.21 -0.09 12.68
C ILE A 28 -19.25 -0.84 13.62
N LEU A 29 -18.08 -1.25 13.12
CA LEU A 29 -17.06 -1.92 13.93
C LEU A 29 -16.61 -1.04 15.10
N ASN A 30 -16.34 0.25 14.85
CA ASN A 30 -15.96 1.22 15.88
C ASN A 30 -17.02 1.36 16.98
N ASN A 31 -18.30 1.19 16.67
CA ASN A 31 -19.38 1.27 17.65
C ASN A 31 -19.58 0.00 18.48
N ILE A 32 -19.06 -1.14 18.02
CA ILE A 32 -19.16 -2.43 18.73
C ILE A 32 -17.91 -2.68 19.60
N VAL A 33 -16.78 -2.06 19.24
CA VAL A 33 -15.52 -2.20 19.95
C VAL A 33 -15.52 -1.35 21.23
N ASN A 34 -15.42 -2.02 22.37
CA ASN A 34 -15.39 -1.39 23.69
C ASN A 34 -13.98 -1.10 24.22
N GLY A 35 -12.95 -1.70 23.63
CA GLY A 35 -11.55 -1.55 24.07
C GLY A 35 -10.87 -0.35 23.43
N TYR A 36 -10.07 0.38 24.22
CA TYR A 36 -9.34 1.58 23.77
C TYR A 36 -8.39 1.29 22.59
N LEU A 37 -7.59 0.24 22.72
CA LEU A 37 -6.56 -0.10 21.76
C LEU A 37 -7.17 -0.55 20.44
N GLU A 38 -8.16 -1.42 20.51
CA GLU A 38 -8.92 -1.92 19.36
C GLU A 38 -9.61 -0.76 18.64
N ARG A 39 -10.20 0.19 19.39
CA ARG A 39 -10.82 1.38 18.81
C ARG A 39 -9.80 2.25 18.07
N ASN A 40 -8.64 2.50 18.67
CA ASN A 40 -7.57 3.25 18.01
C ASN A 40 -7.09 2.58 16.71
N LEU A 41 -6.97 1.25 16.70
CA LEU A 41 -6.64 0.49 15.49
C LEU A 41 -7.72 0.65 14.41
N VAL A 42 -9.01 0.63 14.77
CA VAL A 42 -10.11 0.85 13.82
C VAL A 42 -10.08 2.27 13.25
N ILE A 43 -9.87 3.29 14.09
CA ILE A 43 -9.79 4.71 13.67
C ILE A 43 -8.61 4.91 12.70
N VAL A 44 -7.41 4.44 13.06
CA VAL A 44 -6.22 4.56 12.20
C VAL A 44 -6.44 3.81 10.88
N SER A 45 -7.04 2.61 10.93
CA SER A 45 -7.35 1.83 9.73
C SER A 45 -8.34 2.55 8.82
N SER A 46 -9.37 3.19 9.38
CA SER A 46 -10.35 3.99 8.64
C SER A 46 -9.72 5.19 7.94
N PHE A 47 -8.82 5.89 8.64
CA PHE A 47 -8.09 7.01 8.06
C PHE A 47 -7.19 6.58 6.89
N VAL A 48 -6.38 5.52 7.10
CA VAL A 48 -5.48 4.96 6.07
C VAL A 48 -6.29 4.47 4.86
N TYR A 49 -7.37 3.73 5.10
CA TYR A 49 -8.27 3.22 4.07
C TYR A 49 -8.86 4.34 3.21
N SER A 50 -9.36 5.39 3.88
CA SER A 50 -9.95 6.55 3.22
C SER A 50 -8.93 7.29 2.35
N ILE A 51 -7.72 7.55 2.87
CA ILE A 51 -6.62 8.16 2.10
C ILE A 51 -6.32 7.34 0.85
N VAL A 52 -6.22 6.01 1.00
CA VAL A 52 -5.93 5.12 -0.11
C VAL A 52 -7.02 5.19 -1.19
N CYS A 53 -8.29 5.14 -0.81
CA CYS A 53 -9.39 5.23 -1.79
C CYS A 53 -9.43 6.60 -2.48
N ILE A 54 -9.30 7.69 -1.72
CA ILE A 54 -9.25 9.06 -2.25
C ILE A 54 -8.07 9.20 -3.23
N TYR A 55 -6.90 8.66 -2.90
CA TYR A 55 -5.74 8.66 -3.79
C TYR A 55 -6.07 8.04 -5.16
N TYR A 56 -6.76 6.90 -5.20
CA TYR A 56 -7.10 6.24 -6.47
C TYR A 56 -8.24 6.92 -7.22
N ILE A 57 -9.21 7.52 -6.53
CA ILE A 57 -10.25 8.36 -7.15
C ILE A 57 -9.60 9.56 -7.84
N LEU A 58 -8.74 10.29 -7.12
CA LEU A 58 -8.02 11.43 -7.66
C LEU A 58 -7.07 11.02 -8.79
N LEU A 59 -6.41 9.85 -8.66
CA LEU A 59 -5.54 9.30 -9.70
C LEU A 59 -6.32 9.07 -10.98
N ASP A 60 -7.47 8.41 -10.92
CA ASP A 60 -8.34 8.23 -12.08
C ASP A 60 -8.67 9.62 -12.63
N LEU A 61 -9.41 10.46 -11.91
CA LEU A 61 -9.94 11.75 -12.39
C LEU A 61 -8.91 12.71 -13.01
N SER A 62 -7.65 12.62 -12.59
CA SER A 62 -6.57 13.51 -13.04
C SER A 62 -5.62 12.91 -14.08
N LEU A 63 -5.76 11.64 -14.44
CA LEU A 63 -4.82 10.93 -15.32
C LEU A 63 -4.83 11.49 -16.75
N VAL A 64 -3.64 11.85 -17.23
CA VAL A 64 -3.40 12.31 -18.60
C VAL A 64 -2.08 11.74 -19.12
N TYR A 65 -2.02 11.47 -20.42
CA TYR A 65 -0.80 11.05 -21.11
C TYR A 65 -0.31 12.16 -22.04
N GLU A 66 0.97 12.48 -21.98
CA GLU A 66 1.61 13.49 -22.81
C GLU A 66 2.72 12.83 -23.61
N VAL A 67 2.67 12.95 -24.94
CA VAL A 67 3.68 12.41 -25.83
C VAL A 67 4.57 13.54 -26.33
N ASN A 68 5.86 13.42 -26.02
CA ASN A 68 6.91 14.32 -26.46
C ASN A 68 7.77 13.65 -27.54
N ASP A 69 8.84 14.32 -27.94
CA ASP A 69 9.71 13.80 -29.00
C ASP A 69 10.53 12.59 -28.55
N ASP A 70 10.95 12.55 -27.29
CA ASP A 70 11.82 11.50 -26.75
C ASP A 70 11.16 10.60 -25.70
N TYR A 71 9.96 10.94 -25.21
CA TYR A 71 9.33 10.23 -24.11
C TYR A 71 7.81 10.36 -24.07
N ILE A 72 7.17 9.40 -23.40
CA ILE A 72 5.78 9.49 -22.91
C ILE A 72 5.83 9.89 -21.43
N GLU A 73 5.06 10.92 -21.07
CA GLU A 73 4.82 11.32 -19.68
C GLU A 73 3.40 10.93 -19.26
N ILE A 74 3.30 10.14 -18.20
CA ILE A 74 2.05 9.83 -17.52
C ILE A 74 1.92 10.84 -16.39
N ASN A 75 1.02 11.80 -16.58
CA ASN A 75 0.78 12.89 -15.66
C ASN A 75 -0.41 12.56 -14.74
N CYS A 76 -0.16 12.58 -13.44
CA CYS A 76 -1.14 12.32 -12.39
C CYS A 76 -1.25 13.56 -11.49
N PHE A 77 -2.43 13.78 -10.91
CA PHE A 77 -2.72 14.86 -9.96
C PHE A 77 -2.34 16.25 -10.47
N LYS A 78 -2.66 16.56 -11.74
CA LYS A 78 -2.36 17.84 -12.40
C LYS A 78 -0.86 18.22 -12.35
N GLY A 79 0.04 17.25 -12.35
CA GLY A 79 1.49 17.47 -12.44
C GLY A 79 2.27 17.18 -11.16
N LEU A 80 1.59 16.95 -10.03
CA LEU A 80 2.28 16.62 -8.76
C LEU A 80 3.02 15.28 -8.83
N LYS A 81 2.58 14.37 -9.70
CA LYS A 81 3.24 13.08 -9.89
C LYS A 81 3.31 12.74 -11.37
N LYS A 82 4.53 12.51 -11.85
CA LYS A 82 4.83 12.24 -13.26
C LYS A 82 5.62 10.95 -13.38
N PHE A 83 5.35 10.18 -14.42
CA PHE A 83 6.18 9.04 -14.82
C PHE A 83 6.63 9.24 -16.25
N ARG A 84 7.93 9.18 -16.48
CA ARG A 84 8.52 9.31 -17.82
C ARG A 84 8.96 7.96 -18.32
N ILE A 85 8.60 7.66 -19.56
CA ILE A 85 8.99 6.47 -20.31
C ILE A 85 9.77 6.98 -21.52
N ASN A 86 11.10 6.89 -21.48
CA ASN A 86 11.93 7.34 -22.60
C ASN A 86 11.85 6.32 -23.72
N PHE A 87 11.72 6.77 -24.97
CA PHE A 87 11.65 5.90 -26.13
C PHE A 87 12.91 5.06 -26.33
N LYS A 88 14.07 5.54 -25.88
CA LYS A 88 15.34 4.79 -25.88
C LYS A 88 15.29 3.51 -25.05
N ASP A 89 14.44 3.48 -24.02
CA ASP A 89 14.31 2.37 -23.07
C ASP A 89 13.13 1.44 -23.43
N VAL A 90 12.40 1.76 -24.52
CA VAL A 90 11.21 1.01 -24.95
C VAL A 90 11.62 -0.09 -25.94
N ASN A 91 11.30 -1.32 -25.59
CA ASN A 91 11.54 -2.50 -26.42
C ASN A 91 10.43 -2.69 -27.47
N GLY A 92 9.23 -2.20 -27.19
CA GLY A 92 8.08 -2.23 -28.10
C GLY A 92 6.77 -1.95 -27.38
N PHE A 93 5.65 -2.11 -28.08
CA PHE A 93 4.32 -2.09 -27.48
C PHE A 93 3.48 -3.33 -27.81
N LEU A 94 2.45 -3.58 -26.99
CA LEU A 94 1.41 -4.60 -27.24
C LEU A 94 0.02 -3.97 -27.04
N GLU A 95 -0.90 -4.28 -27.94
CA GLU A 95 -2.32 -3.93 -27.80
C GLU A 95 -3.11 -5.09 -27.19
N GLN A 96 -4.04 -4.77 -26.29
CA GLN A 96 -5.00 -5.74 -25.75
C GLN A 96 -6.37 -5.11 -25.61
N ASP A 97 -7.38 -5.85 -26.08
CA ASP A 97 -8.76 -5.42 -26.06
C ASP A 97 -9.60 -6.11 -24.99
N LYS A 98 -10.72 -5.45 -24.67
CA LYS A 98 -11.84 -5.91 -23.83
C LYS A 98 -11.53 -6.11 -22.35
N VAL A 99 -10.59 -6.97 -21.99
CA VAL A 99 -10.39 -7.38 -20.58
C VAL A 99 -8.91 -7.50 -20.23
N ILE A 100 -8.56 -6.94 -19.07
CA ILE A 100 -7.26 -7.18 -18.45
C ILE A 100 -7.27 -8.58 -17.82
N ASN A 101 -6.56 -9.51 -18.45
CA ASN A 101 -6.38 -10.88 -17.96
C ASN A 101 -5.10 -10.95 -17.13
N GLY A 102 -5.25 -10.92 -15.81
CA GLY A 102 -4.13 -10.93 -14.89
C GLY A 102 -4.58 -10.89 -13.43
N PHE A 103 -3.62 -10.85 -12.52
CA PHE A 103 -3.88 -10.65 -11.10
C PHE A 103 -3.14 -9.42 -10.58
N LYS A 104 -3.78 -8.73 -9.64
CA LYS A 104 -3.27 -7.50 -9.07
C LYS A 104 -2.31 -7.81 -7.92
N LEU A 105 -1.14 -7.19 -7.96
CA LEU A 105 -0.20 -7.17 -6.83
C LEU A 105 -0.54 -6.02 -5.88
N SER A 106 -0.90 -4.85 -6.42
CA SER A 106 -1.28 -3.69 -5.61
C SER A 106 -2.21 -2.71 -6.35
N GLY A 107 -3.00 -1.98 -5.57
CA GLY A 107 -3.88 -0.91 -6.02
C GLY A 107 -5.33 -1.33 -6.18
N PHE A 108 -6.03 -0.78 -7.17
CA PHE A 108 -7.47 -1.00 -7.41
C PHE A 108 -7.75 -1.49 -8.83
N GLY A 109 -8.89 -2.16 -9.00
CA GLY A 109 -9.31 -2.71 -10.29
C GLY A 109 -9.00 -4.19 -10.46
N LYS A 110 -9.54 -4.74 -11.55
CA LYS A 110 -9.48 -6.16 -11.91
C LYS A 110 -9.49 -6.29 -13.45
N HIS A 111 -10.67 -6.36 -14.05
CA HIS A 111 -10.85 -6.68 -15.47
C HIS A 111 -11.14 -5.45 -16.33
N LYS A 112 -11.99 -4.55 -15.84
CA LYS A 112 -12.50 -3.39 -16.59
C LYS A 112 -11.62 -2.14 -16.47
N TYR A 113 -10.73 -2.12 -15.49
CA TYR A 113 -9.74 -1.09 -15.20
C TYR A 113 -8.71 -1.70 -14.24
N CYS A 114 -7.46 -1.22 -14.24
CA CYS A 114 -6.46 -1.55 -13.21
C CYS A 114 -5.60 -0.30 -12.95
N PHE A 115 -5.40 0.02 -11.68
CA PHE A 115 -4.45 1.00 -11.18
C PHE A 115 -3.48 0.33 -10.23
N GLY A 116 -2.19 0.65 -10.37
CA GLY A 116 -1.16 0.13 -9.49
C GLY A 116 -0.27 -0.86 -10.21
N ARG A 117 -0.04 -2.04 -9.63
CA ARG A 117 0.82 -3.06 -10.23
C ARG A 117 0.06 -4.37 -10.39
N CYS A 118 0.05 -4.87 -11.61
CA CYS A 118 -0.68 -6.06 -12.04
C CYS A 118 0.31 -7.00 -12.76
N VAL A 119 0.19 -8.32 -12.57
CA VAL A 119 0.82 -9.33 -13.44
C VAL A 119 -0.21 -9.68 -14.50
N VAL A 120 0.07 -9.31 -15.74
CA VAL A 120 -0.84 -9.47 -16.87
C VAL A 120 -0.33 -10.59 -17.76
N HIS A 121 -1.25 -11.47 -18.18
CA HIS A 121 -0.94 -12.59 -19.07
C HIS A 121 -0.35 -12.05 -20.39
N ASN A 122 0.72 -12.67 -20.89
CA ASN A 122 1.48 -12.26 -22.09
C ASN A 122 2.15 -10.87 -22.05
N VAL A 123 2.08 -10.15 -20.94
CA VAL A 123 2.74 -8.84 -20.74
C VAL A 123 3.75 -8.89 -19.58
N GLY A 124 3.47 -9.70 -18.55
CA GLY A 124 4.28 -9.78 -17.35
C GLY A 124 3.91 -8.73 -16.31
N ILE A 125 4.89 -8.27 -15.53
CA ILE A 125 4.68 -7.24 -14.52
C ILE A 125 4.43 -5.90 -15.23
N ALA A 126 3.25 -5.34 -15.00
CA ALA A 126 2.84 -4.08 -15.57
C ALA A 126 2.45 -3.09 -14.47
N ARG A 127 2.92 -1.85 -14.61
CA ARG A 127 2.39 -0.72 -13.90
C ARG A 127 1.19 -0.18 -14.67
N MET A 128 0.02 -0.27 -14.06
CA MET A 128 -1.24 0.01 -14.71
C MET A 128 -1.73 1.42 -14.39
N PHE A 129 -2.04 2.13 -15.46
CA PHE A 129 -2.73 3.41 -15.47
C PHE A 129 -3.98 3.28 -16.35
N VAL A 130 -4.71 2.17 -16.20
CA VAL A 130 -5.81 1.82 -17.11
C VAL A 130 -7.12 2.16 -16.43
N THR A 131 -7.77 3.23 -16.91
CA THR A 131 -9.08 3.70 -16.49
C THR A 131 -10.22 2.92 -17.15
N SER A 132 -9.96 2.28 -18.30
CA SER A 132 -10.92 1.46 -19.04
C SER A 132 -10.20 0.39 -19.88
N SER A 133 -10.65 -0.86 -19.80
CA SER A 133 -10.06 -2.01 -20.51
C SER A 133 -10.53 -2.16 -21.95
N LYS A 134 -11.35 -1.23 -22.47
CA LYS A 134 -11.90 -1.34 -23.84
C LYS A 134 -10.79 -1.52 -24.88
N ARG A 135 -9.75 -0.70 -24.78
CA ARG A 135 -8.50 -0.79 -25.54
C ARG A 135 -7.36 -0.34 -24.64
N VAL A 136 -6.35 -1.18 -24.50
CA VAL A 136 -5.19 -0.95 -23.64
C VAL A 136 -3.94 -1.10 -24.48
N ILE A 137 -3.03 -0.15 -24.36
CA ILE A 137 -1.69 -0.24 -24.94
C ILE A 137 -0.69 -0.42 -23.81
N TYR A 138 0.13 -1.46 -23.92
CA TYR A 138 1.22 -1.75 -23.01
C TYR A 138 2.52 -1.32 -23.65
N ILE A 139 3.22 -0.37 -23.02
CA ILE A 139 4.56 0.05 -23.44
C ILE A 139 5.58 -0.74 -22.61
N HIS A 140 6.41 -1.54 -23.27
CA HIS A 140 7.36 -2.42 -22.59
C HIS A 140 8.75 -1.79 -22.49
N THR A 141 9.32 -1.75 -21.28
CA THR A 141 10.73 -1.43 -21.05
C THR A 141 11.47 -2.64 -20.49
N GLU A 142 12.79 -2.56 -20.32
CA GLU A 142 13.60 -3.70 -19.85
C GLU A 142 13.10 -4.35 -18.56
N ASP A 143 12.58 -3.57 -17.62
CA ASP A 143 12.20 -4.02 -16.28
C ASP A 143 10.69 -4.18 -16.07
N ILE A 144 9.86 -3.37 -16.73
CA ILE A 144 8.43 -3.30 -16.45
C ILE A 144 7.64 -2.79 -17.66
N SER A 145 6.39 -3.24 -17.78
CA SER A 145 5.46 -2.71 -18.78
C SER A 145 4.59 -1.60 -18.18
N TYR A 146 4.13 -0.66 -19.01
CA TYR A 146 3.22 0.41 -18.62
C TYR A 146 1.91 0.27 -19.37
N GLY A 147 0.81 -0.06 -18.67
CA GLY A 147 -0.52 -0.17 -19.28
C GLY A 147 -1.23 1.18 -19.30
N LEU A 148 -1.63 1.65 -20.49
CA LEU A 148 -2.28 2.93 -20.74
C LEU A 148 -3.61 2.72 -21.47
N SER A 149 -4.59 3.59 -21.22
CA SER A 149 -5.88 3.59 -21.92
C SER A 149 -6.25 5.01 -22.39
N PRO A 150 -5.60 5.54 -23.42
CA PRO A 150 -5.94 6.84 -24.03
C PRO A 150 -7.35 6.82 -24.62
N ASP A 151 -8.03 7.97 -24.60
CA ASP A 151 -9.37 8.13 -25.20
C ASP A 151 -9.28 8.12 -26.74
N GLU A 152 -8.37 8.91 -27.30
CA GLU A 152 -8.03 8.91 -28.73
C GLU A 152 -6.97 7.83 -29.04
N PHE A 153 -7.36 6.56 -28.90
CA PHE A 153 -6.43 5.42 -28.95
C PHE A 153 -5.63 5.32 -30.25
N GLU A 154 -6.29 5.41 -31.42
CA GLU A 154 -5.59 5.25 -32.71
C GLU A 154 -4.55 6.35 -32.93
N LYS A 155 -4.92 7.61 -32.66
CA LYS A 155 -3.96 8.72 -32.76
C LYS A 155 -2.78 8.56 -31.81
N PHE A 156 -3.02 8.02 -30.61
CA PHE A 156 -1.94 7.73 -29.67
C PHE A 156 -1.03 6.62 -30.20
N LYS A 157 -1.60 5.55 -30.76
CA LYS A 157 -0.86 4.42 -31.38
C LYS A 157 -0.02 4.90 -32.55
N GLU A 158 -0.63 5.61 -33.50
CA GLU A 158 0.06 6.18 -34.67
C GLU A 158 1.23 7.08 -34.28
N LEU A 159 1.04 7.93 -33.26
CA LEU A 159 2.10 8.81 -32.78
C LEU A 159 3.28 8.03 -32.21
N ILE A 160 3.03 6.95 -31.46
CA ILE A 160 4.09 6.10 -30.91
C ILE A 160 4.82 5.33 -32.02
N VAL A 161 4.09 4.81 -33.00
CA VAL A 161 4.65 4.14 -34.17
C VAL A 161 5.53 5.10 -34.98
N SER A 162 5.10 6.36 -35.16
CA SER A 162 5.91 7.39 -35.84
C SER A 162 7.22 7.73 -35.12
N LYS A 163 7.33 7.40 -33.83
CA LYS A 163 8.55 7.56 -33.02
C LYS A 163 9.45 6.32 -33.06
N GLY A 164 9.16 5.35 -33.94
CA GLY A 164 9.99 4.17 -34.18
C GLY A 164 9.73 2.99 -33.26
N ILE A 165 8.69 3.06 -32.41
CA ILE A 165 8.33 1.95 -31.51
C ILE A 165 7.45 0.96 -32.26
N LYS A 166 7.87 -0.31 -32.30
CA LYS A 166 7.18 -1.39 -33.02
C LYS A 166 6.27 -2.21 -32.10
N GLU A 167 5.28 -2.83 -32.71
CA GLU A 167 4.43 -3.82 -32.05
C GLU A 167 5.19 -5.15 -31.95
N GLU A 168 5.43 -5.64 -30.73
CA GLU A 168 6.19 -6.86 -30.50
C GLU A 168 5.63 -7.65 -29.30
N SER A 169 5.83 -8.96 -29.29
CA SER A 169 5.53 -9.82 -28.15
C SER A 169 6.75 -9.91 -27.23
N PHE A 170 6.57 -9.67 -25.92
CA PHE A 170 7.68 -9.62 -24.97
C PHE A 170 7.79 -10.88 -24.11
N LYS A 171 9.02 -11.26 -23.74
CA LYS A 171 9.26 -12.31 -22.75
C LYS A 171 9.24 -11.71 -21.34
N VAL A 172 8.45 -12.31 -20.46
CA VAL A 172 8.31 -11.88 -19.07
C VAL A 172 9.61 -12.14 -18.29
N LYS A 173 10.29 -11.10 -17.83
CA LYS A 173 11.37 -11.23 -16.83
C LYS A 173 10.79 -11.47 -15.43
N VAL A 174 11.33 -12.46 -14.72
CA VAL A 174 11.00 -12.73 -13.31
C VAL A 174 12.13 -12.20 -12.43
N ASN A 175 11.80 -11.43 -11.39
CA ASN A 175 12.80 -10.82 -10.50
C ASN A 175 13.34 -11.81 -9.46
N ASN A 176 14.60 -11.61 -9.06
CA ASN A 176 15.25 -12.40 -8.00
C ASN A 176 14.92 -11.83 -6.60
N ALA A 177 14.14 -12.56 -5.81
CA ALA A 177 13.61 -12.10 -4.52
C ALA A 177 14.67 -11.82 -3.42
N ARG A 178 15.84 -12.49 -3.46
CA ARG A 178 16.85 -12.40 -2.40
C ARG A 178 17.50 -11.01 -2.26
N ALA A 179 17.49 -10.21 -3.32
CA ALA A 179 18.11 -8.88 -3.33
C ALA A 179 17.31 -7.81 -2.54
N ILE A 180 16.10 -8.12 -2.08
CA ILE A 180 15.13 -7.13 -1.60
C ILE A 180 15.21 -6.90 -0.09
N ILE A 181 15.47 -7.96 0.68
CA ILE A 181 15.64 -7.87 2.15
C ILE A 181 16.87 -7.02 2.53
N ARG A 182 17.87 -6.95 1.65
CA ARG A 182 19.09 -6.15 1.86
C ARG A 182 18.94 -4.68 1.49
N ASP A 183 17.80 -4.28 0.94
CA ASP A 183 17.56 -2.88 0.59
C ASP A 183 17.26 -2.05 1.85
N LYS A 184 17.89 -0.88 1.95
CA LYS A 184 17.69 0.09 3.04
C LYS A 184 16.21 0.44 3.23
N GLY A 185 15.43 0.52 2.16
CA GLY A 185 13.99 0.82 2.21
C GLY A 185 13.14 -0.26 2.88
N PHE A 186 13.65 -1.50 3.02
CA PHE A 186 12.99 -2.57 3.77
C PHE A 186 13.61 -2.77 5.15
N TYR A 187 14.95 -2.84 5.19
CA TYR A 187 15.68 -3.17 6.41
C TYR A 187 15.58 -2.08 7.48
N ILE A 188 15.56 -0.79 7.11
CA ILE A 188 15.43 0.30 8.09
C ILE A 188 14.07 0.25 8.81
N PRO A 189 12.90 0.24 8.11
CA PRO A 189 11.61 0.07 8.79
C PRO A 189 11.52 -1.21 9.62
N PHE A 190 12.14 -2.31 9.16
CA PHE A 190 12.18 -3.57 9.90
C PHE A 190 12.90 -3.44 11.25
N ILE A 191 14.10 -2.82 11.27
CA ILE A 191 14.83 -2.55 12.52
C ILE A 191 14.02 -1.64 13.43
N ILE A 192 13.50 -0.53 12.90
CA ILE A 192 12.72 0.43 13.70
C ILE A 192 11.53 -0.29 14.33
N THR A 193 10.78 -1.06 13.55
CA THR A 193 9.64 -1.83 14.07
C THR A 193 10.07 -2.81 15.17
N SER A 194 11.20 -3.49 14.98
CA SER A 194 11.76 -4.41 15.98
C SER A 194 12.13 -3.68 17.27
N LEU A 195 12.75 -2.50 17.18
CA LEU A 195 13.07 -1.65 18.34
C LEU A 195 11.82 -1.15 19.06
N LEU A 196 10.76 -0.79 18.32
CA LEU A 196 9.48 -0.42 18.94
C LEU A 196 8.86 -1.59 19.70
N ILE A 197 8.89 -2.81 19.12
CA ILE A 197 8.40 -4.03 19.79
C ILE A 197 9.21 -4.31 21.06
N LEU A 198 10.53 -4.18 21.00
CA LEU A 198 11.37 -4.28 22.18
C LEU A 198 11.02 -3.20 23.21
N GLY A 199 10.75 -1.96 22.78
CA GLY A 199 10.28 -0.89 23.67
C GLY A 199 8.96 -1.23 24.35
N ILE A 200 8.02 -1.84 23.62
CA ILE A 200 6.74 -2.28 24.18
C ILE A 200 6.93 -3.28 25.32
N ILE A 201 7.88 -4.21 25.16
CA ILE A 201 8.16 -5.27 26.13
C ILE A 201 9.04 -4.77 27.28
N LEU A 202 10.14 -4.09 26.96
CA LEU A 202 11.21 -3.79 27.90
C LEU A 202 10.89 -2.59 28.79
N ILE A 203 10.24 -1.54 28.28
CA ILE A 203 9.97 -0.34 29.09
C ILE A 203 9.14 -0.69 30.34
N PRO A 204 8.00 -1.42 30.24
CA PRO A 204 7.23 -1.83 31.41
C PRO A 204 8.03 -2.83 32.27
N SER A 205 8.74 -3.76 31.65
CA SER A 205 9.52 -4.75 32.40
C SER A 205 10.61 -4.10 33.27
N ILE A 206 11.33 -3.10 32.74
CA ILE A 206 12.37 -2.36 33.45
C ILE A 206 11.76 -1.56 34.60
N LEU A 207 10.67 -0.83 34.36
CA LEU A 207 9.99 -0.03 35.39
C LEU A 207 9.45 -0.89 36.53
N TYR A 208 8.97 -2.09 36.22
CA TYR A 208 8.51 -3.05 37.23
C TYR A 208 9.69 -3.58 38.07
N LEU A 209 10.78 -3.98 37.41
CA LEU A 209 11.98 -4.50 38.10
C LEU A 209 12.70 -3.43 38.92
N SER A 210 12.63 -2.16 38.52
CA SER A 210 13.20 -1.04 39.28
C SER A 210 12.32 -0.60 40.45
N GLY A 211 11.15 -1.21 40.65
CA GLY A 211 10.19 -0.80 41.68
C GLY A 211 9.58 0.58 41.44
N ALA A 212 9.62 1.09 40.20
CA ALA A 212 9.10 2.40 39.84
C ALA A 212 7.60 2.37 39.50
N MET A 213 7.00 1.19 39.38
CA MET A 213 5.56 1.04 39.17
C MET A 213 4.78 1.04 40.50
N PRO A 214 3.59 1.64 40.54
CA PRO A 214 2.67 1.47 41.66
C PRO A 214 2.14 0.04 41.74
N ASP A 215 1.74 -0.39 42.93
CA ASP A 215 1.22 -1.75 43.17
C ASP A 215 0.00 -2.10 42.31
N LYS A 216 -0.78 -1.07 41.92
CA LYS A 216 -2.00 -1.21 41.11
C LYS A 216 -1.86 -0.42 39.82
N MET A 217 -2.12 -1.08 38.70
CA MET A 217 -2.07 -0.52 37.36
C MET A 217 -3.35 -0.86 36.58
N PRO A 218 -3.83 0.03 35.70
CA PRO A 218 -4.92 -0.30 34.78
C PRO A 218 -4.43 -1.31 33.74
N ILE A 219 -5.21 -2.37 33.52
CA ILE A 219 -4.88 -3.44 32.57
C ILE A 219 -5.63 -3.22 31.24
N ASP A 220 -6.94 -2.97 31.33
CA ASP A 220 -7.79 -2.68 30.19
C ASP A 220 -8.50 -1.34 30.35
N PHE A 221 -8.73 -0.69 29.20
CA PHE A 221 -9.37 0.60 29.10
C PHE A 221 -10.61 0.51 28.23
N SER A 222 -11.65 1.25 28.62
CA SER A 222 -12.80 1.51 27.76
C SER A 222 -12.37 2.32 26.53
N ALA A 223 -13.23 2.34 25.53
CA ALA A 223 -13.11 3.15 24.32
C ALA A 223 -12.89 4.66 24.58
N HIS A 224 -13.10 5.15 25.81
CA HIS A 224 -12.87 6.53 26.25
C HIS A 224 -11.64 6.70 27.15
N PHE A 225 -10.73 5.72 27.16
CA PHE A 225 -9.52 5.71 27.99
C PHE A 225 -9.83 5.78 29.49
N ILE A 226 -10.94 5.15 29.91
CA ILE A 226 -11.29 5.00 31.33
C ILE A 226 -10.91 3.58 31.75
N PRO A 227 -10.14 3.37 32.83
CA PRO A 227 -9.80 2.04 33.31
C PRO A 227 -11.05 1.20 33.56
N CYS A 228 -11.16 0.06 32.88
CA CYS A 228 -12.21 -0.94 33.13
C CYS A 228 -11.77 -1.96 34.18
N THR A 229 -10.49 -2.33 34.15
CA THR A 229 -9.90 -3.32 35.05
C THR A 229 -8.60 -2.77 35.62
N ILE A 230 -8.48 -2.86 36.95
CA ILE A 230 -7.25 -2.53 37.68
C ILE A 230 -6.72 -3.85 38.24
N GLY A 231 -5.45 -4.15 37.99
CA GLY A 231 -4.77 -5.28 38.60
C GLY A 231 -3.38 -4.90 39.05
N SER A 232 -2.52 -5.89 39.23
CA SER A 232 -1.17 -5.64 39.72
C SER A 232 -0.25 -5.07 38.64
N ALA A 233 0.85 -4.43 39.05
CA ALA A 233 1.92 -4.04 38.12
C ALA A 233 2.41 -5.22 37.27
N LYS A 234 2.45 -6.43 37.86
CA LYS A 234 2.82 -7.67 37.15
C LYS A 234 1.83 -8.02 36.05
N ASP A 235 0.53 -7.87 36.29
CA ASP A 235 -0.51 -8.14 35.29
C ASP A 235 -0.42 -7.16 34.11
N PHE A 236 -0.16 -5.88 34.41
CA PHE A 236 0.08 -4.87 33.38
C PHE A 236 1.29 -5.22 32.52
N VAL A 237 2.44 -5.56 33.12
CA VAL A 237 3.64 -6.00 32.39
C VAL A 237 3.34 -7.23 31.53
N GLY A 238 2.62 -8.22 32.08
CA GLY A 238 2.19 -9.41 31.34
C GLY A 238 1.37 -9.06 30.10
N ARG A 239 0.45 -8.11 30.22
CA ARG A 239 -0.36 -7.61 29.09
C ARG A 239 0.50 -6.94 28.02
N GLN A 240 1.46 -6.09 28.41
CA GLN A 240 2.38 -5.45 27.46
C GLN A 240 3.29 -6.47 26.76
N ILE A 241 3.73 -7.51 27.46
CA ILE A 241 4.48 -8.62 26.84
C ILE A 241 3.64 -9.32 25.78
N ILE A 242 2.38 -9.66 26.08
CA ILE A 242 1.45 -10.28 25.11
C ILE A 242 1.30 -9.38 23.87
N TYR A 243 1.09 -8.09 24.07
CA TYR A 243 1.00 -7.11 22.98
C TYR A 243 2.29 -7.03 22.15
N GLY A 244 3.46 -7.06 22.79
CA GLY A 244 4.74 -7.14 22.10
C GLY A 244 4.89 -8.40 21.27
N ILE A 245 4.51 -9.56 21.81
CA ILE A 245 4.52 -10.86 21.10
C ILE A 245 3.58 -10.81 19.89
N MET A 246 2.37 -10.27 20.02
CA MET A 246 1.44 -10.13 18.89
C MET A 246 2.04 -9.26 17.77
N ASN A 247 2.69 -8.15 18.11
CA ASN A 247 3.39 -7.31 17.13
C ASN A 247 4.59 -8.03 16.50
N MET A 248 5.30 -8.88 17.24
CA MET A 248 6.38 -9.71 16.72
C MET A 248 5.86 -10.75 15.71
N ILE A 249 4.77 -11.44 16.03
CA ILE A 249 4.11 -12.39 15.11
C ILE A 249 3.71 -11.68 13.83
N LEU A 250 3.08 -10.50 13.94
CA LEU A 250 2.69 -9.69 12.79
C LEU A 250 3.91 -9.30 11.93
N LEU A 251 5.00 -8.85 12.56
CA LEU A 251 6.24 -8.49 11.86
C LEU A 251 6.79 -9.68 11.05
N VAL A 252 6.79 -10.88 11.63
CA VAL A 252 7.21 -12.11 10.95
C VAL A 252 6.29 -12.45 9.77
N CYS A 253 4.97 -12.37 9.96
CA CYS A 253 4.00 -12.59 8.89
C CYS A 253 4.21 -11.62 7.71
N ILE A 254 4.41 -10.33 8.02
CA ILE A 254 4.66 -9.29 7.02
C ILE A 254 6.01 -9.49 6.34
N TYR A 255 7.04 -9.93 7.06
CA TYR A 255 8.33 -10.28 6.48
C TYR A 255 8.20 -11.36 5.40
N TYR A 256 7.50 -12.46 5.70
CA TYR A 256 7.29 -13.54 4.73
C TYR A 256 6.39 -13.12 3.56
N ALA A 257 5.32 -12.37 3.82
CA ALA A 257 4.49 -11.81 2.76
C ALA A 257 5.30 -10.90 1.82
N SER A 258 6.17 -10.05 2.40
CA SER A 258 7.07 -9.18 1.64
C SER A 258 8.08 -9.98 0.82
N HIS A 259 8.64 -11.06 1.38
CA HIS A 259 9.56 -11.96 0.66
C HIS A 259 8.88 -12.68 -0.51
N PHE A 260 7.60 -13.05 -0.38
CA PHE A 260 6.84 -13.63 -1.49
C PHE A 260 6.57 -12.57 -2.58
N CYS A 261 6.09 -11.39 -2.20
CA CYS A 261 5.81 -10.30 -3.14
C CYS A 261 7.07 -9.76 -3.82
N ALA A 262 8.23 -9.84 -3.16
CA ALA A 262 9.53 -9.45 -3.69
C ALA A 262 9.89 -10.16 -5.01
N LYS A 263 9.41 -11.40 -5.23
CA LYS A 263 9.58 -12.12 -6.52
C LYS A 263 8.99 -11.37 -7.71
N TYR A 264 7.93 -10.61 -7.47
CA TYR A 264 7.22 -9.86 -8.48
C TYR A 264 7.56 -8.37 -8.42
N ASP A 265 7.74 -7.82 -7.22
CA ASP A 265 7.86 -6.38 -7.03
C ASP A 265 8.60 -5.93 -5.77
N LYS A 266 9.79 -5.37 -5.97
CA LYS A 266 10.63 -4.82 -4.91
C LYS A 266 9.99 -3.65 -4.16
N LYS A 267 9.42 -2.69 -4.88
CA LYS A 267 8.88 -1.46 -4.27
C LYS A 267 7.60 -1.74 -3.49
N LEU A 268 6.83 -2.75 -3.91
CA LEU A 268 5.65 -3.17 -3.18
C LEU A 268 6.01 -3.92 -1.90
N ALA A 269 6.97 -4.85 -1.94
CA ALA A 269 7.44 -5.55 -0.75
C ALA A 269 7.92 -4.58 0.35
N GLN A 270 8.61 -3.50 -0.05
CA GLN A 270 9.01 -2.41 0.85
C GLN A 270 7.84 -1.66 1.49
N ARG A 271 6.64 -1.65 0.91
CA ARG A 271 5.49 -0.94 1.48
C ARG A 271 4.81 -1.73 2.59
N TYR A 272 4.87 -3.05 2.54
CA TYR A 272 4.19 -3.90 3.52
C TYR A 272 4.78 -3.79 4.93
N ILE A 273 6.10 -3.59 5.06
CA ILE A 273 6.74 -3.44 6.38
C ILE A 273 6.21 -2.23 7.16
N TYR A 274 5.76 -1.17 6.47
CA TYR A 274 5.16 0.00 7.10
C TYR A 274 3.84 -0.31 7.81
N LEU A 275 3.11 -1.37 7.41
CA LEU A 275 1.92 -1.80 8.13
C LEU A 275 2.27 -2.29 9.54
N SER A 276 3.33 -3.09 9.67
CA SER A 276 3.82 -3.52 11.00
C SER A 276 4.30 -2.33 11.82
N LEU A 277 4.98 -1.37 11.19
CA LEU A 277 5.48 -0.17 11.86
C LEU A 277 4.35 0.67 12.44
N ILE A 278 3.29 0.94 11.67
CA ILE A 278 2.13 1.73 12.11
C ILE A 278 1.44 1.05 13.29
N ILE A 279 1.25 -0.28 13.23
CA ILE A 279 0.58 -1.02 14.30
C ILE A 279 1.44 -0.98 15.58
N SER A 280 2.73 -1.29 15.51
CA SER A 280 3.63 -1.18 16.67
C SER A 280 3.63 0.23 17.27
N LEU A 281 3.54 1.28 16.44
CA LEU A 281 3.48 2.65 16.93
C LEU A 281 2.18 2.93 17.71
N VAL A 282 1.02 2.46 17.24
CA VAL A 282 -0.27 2.61 17.96
C VAL A 282 -0.20 1.97 19.34
N PHE A 283 0.39 0.77 19.43
CA PHE A 283 0.59 0.07 20.71
C PHE A 283 1.53 0.85 21.64
N LEU A 284 2.69 1.29 21.13
CA LEU A 284 3.65 2.03 21.94
C LEU A 284 3.09 3.37 22.43
N VAL A 285 2.37 4.11 21.58
CA VAL A 285 1.72 5.37 21.97
C VAL A 285 0.68 5.13 23.06
N SER A 286 -0.15 4.09 22.92
CA SER A 286 -1.16 3.72 23.93
C SER A 286 -0.51 3.34 25.27
N GLN A 287 0.62 2.63 25.22
CA GLN A 287 1.41 2.30 26.40
C GLN A 287 2.02 3.55 27.05
N ILE A 288 2.67 4.43 26.29
CA ILE A 288 3.24 5.67 26.82
C ILE A 288 2.15 6.51 27.49
N GLN A 289 0.98 6.65 26.85
CA GLN A 289 -0.14 7.36 27.43
C GLN A 289 -0.62 6.73 28.75
N THR A 290 -0.60 5.40 28.85
CA THR A 290 -0.90 4.70 30.11
C THR A 290 0.16 5.00 31.17
N LEU A 291 1.43 4.87 30.83
CA LEU A 291 2.53 5.10 31.76
C LEU A 291 2.55 6.56 32.26
N VAL A 292 2.35 7.54 31.39
CA VAL A 292 2.35 8.97 31.78
C VAL A 292 1.19 9.33 32.72
N ASN A 293 0.04 8.67 32.61
CA ASN A 293 -1.14 9.00 33.42
C ASN A 293 -1.23 8.20 34.73
N TYR A 294 -0.48 7.10 34.87
CA TYR A 294 -0.66 6.14 35.97
C TYR A 294 0.64 5.73 36.68
N LEU A 295 1.82 6.16 36.21
CA LEU A 295 3.05 6.20 37.02
C LEU A 295 3.10 7.51 37.81
#